data_AF-A8N198-F1
#
_entry.id   AF-A8N198-F1
#
_cell.length_a   1.000
_cell.length_b   1.000
_cell.length_c   1.000
_cell.angle_alpha   90.00
_cell.angle_beta   90.00
_cell.angle_gamma   90.00
#
_symmetry.space_group_name_H-M   'P 1'
#
loop_
_entity.id
_entity.type
_entity.pdbx_description
1 polymer ?
#
loop_
_entity_poly.entity_id
_entity_poly.type
_entity_poly.pdbx_seq_one_letter_code
_entity_poly.pdbx_strand_id
1 'polypeptide(L)'
;MKRGREADDEIESNSGSRDASMDRSPTPERPKRAPPKRARFVALTNAAGQNPSTHSEKKDSRSSQEDVDVGVLLASLPTQSLLPLLTSLVKAQPELKSTILSLIPKPTLETALQALDQSARKLREAYPYSNGPSSSSSLTFGFGTHASPSQMNHAQTGMRDSYIISRLRPHITDFVSCCMSYLPYFSSASAPTQTPSSSQLTHAIQTMHKDKFHPSESFVFLQTVTNLILSQPPLTVSSMGPLLVPRLMEEWQNWVNKIDEVVNRQAGMFGIEAVRSWEKGLDDLAGAKAAEISTPMKQIRDTWVAKVGWLVGRSLRSSMDGL
;
A
#
# COMPACT_ATOMS: atom_id res chain seq x y z
N MET A 1 -70.09 -15.81 3.64
CA MET A 1 -70.96 -15.16 4.65
C MET A 1 -70.85 -15.91 5.98
N LYS A 2 -70.50 -15.17 7.05
CA LYS A 2 -70.79 -15.39 8.48
C LYS A 2 -70.25 -16.63 9.22
N ARG A 3 -69.27 -16.38 10.10
CA ARG A 3 -69.13 -16.78 11.54
C ARG A 3 -67.67 -16.48 11.95
N GLY A 4 -67.31 -15.63 12.92
CA GLY A 4 -68.02 -15.11 14.08
C GLY A 4 -67.75 -15.98 15.31
N ARG A 5 -66.65 -15.73 16.04
CA ARG A 5 -66.40 -16.22 17.41
C ARG A 5 -65.44 -15.27 18.15
N GLU A 6 -65.95 -14.72 19.24
CA GLU A 6 -65.28 -13.98 20.32
C GLU A 6 -64.63 -14.95 21.31
N ALA A 7 -63.64 -14.49 22.10
CA ALA A 7 -63.62 -14.55 23.56
C ALA A 7 -62.26 -14.11 24.13
N ASP A 8 -62.34 -13.26 25.16
CA ASP A 8 -61.31 -12.75 26.07
C ASP A 8 -60.55 -13.84 26.85
N ASP A 9 -59.36 -13.49 27.35
CA ASP A 9 -58.92 -13.85 28.71
C ASP A 9 -57.84 -12.86 29.20
N GLU A 10 -58.20 -12.09 30.23
CA GLU A 10 -57.31 -11.33 31.12
C GLU A 10 -56.68 -12.26 32.16
N ILE A 11 -55.37 -12.16 32.46
CA ILE A 11 -54.83 -12.40 33.82
C ILE A 11 -53.56 -11.54 34.05
N GLU A 12 -53.66 -10.61 35.01
CA GLU A 12 -52.55 -10.02 35.75
C GLU A 12 -51.96 -11.01 36.78
N SER A 13 -50.64 -11.01 36.98
CA SER A 13 -49.90 -11.33 38.21
C SER A 13 -48.41 -11.53 37.84
N ASN A 14 -47.39 -11.26 38.65
CA ASN A 14 -47.18 -10.66 39.95
C ASN A 14 -45.65 -10.64 40.15
N SER A 15 -45.15 -9.65 40.91
CA SER A 15 -43.91 -9.61 41.72
C SER A 15 -42.68 -10.44 41.34
N GLY A 16 -41.51 -9.78 41.29
CA GLY A 16 -40.23 -10.50 41.33
C GLY A 16 -38.96 -9.65 41.35
N SER A 17 -38.86 -8.69 42.28
CA SER A 17 -37.57 -8.12 42.68
C SER A 17 -36.78 -9.15 43.50
N ARG A 18 -35.55 -9.48 43.08
CA ARG A 18 -34.35 -9.86 43.86
C ARG A 18 -33.39 -10.64 42.94
N ASP A 19 -32.27 -10.04 42.56
CA ASP A 19 -30.98 -10.12 43.27
C ASP A 19 -30.34 -11.51 43.15
N ALA A 20 -29.33 -11.63 42.27
CA ALA A 20 -28.28 -12.63 42.39
C ALA A 20 -27.14 -12.37 41.40
N SER A 21 -25.95 -12.19 41.98
CA SER A 21 -24.62 -12.64 41.51
C SER A 21 -24.02 -11.94 40.29
N MET A 22 -23.01 -11.07 40.47
CA MET A 22 -21.60 -11.40 40.80
C MET A 22 -20.92 -12.16 39.66
N ASP A 23 -20.25 -11.43 38.76
CA ASP A 23 -18.86 -11.74 38.39
C ASP A 23 -18.27 -10.61 37.51
N ARG A 24 -17.69 -9.60 38.17
CA ARG A 24 -16.77 -8.67 37.51
C ARG A 24 -15.40 -9.33 37.50
N SER A 25 -15.04 -9.96 36.39
CA SER A 25 -13.72 -10.55 36.22
C SER A 25 -12.64 -9.45 36.27
N PRO A 26 -11.53 -9.68 37.00
CA PRO A 26 -10.50 -8.68 37.27
C PRO A 26 -9.66 -8.39 36.03
N THR A 27 -9.33 -7.11 35.86
CA THR A 27 -8.47 -6.55 34.83
C THR A 27 -7.06 -7.18 34.91
N PRO A 28 -6.47 -7.68 33.81
CA PRO A 28 -5.11 -8.20 33.84
C PRO A 28 -4.11 -7.10 34.17
N GLU A 29 -3.38 -7.30 35.25
CA GLU A 29 -2.35 -6.40 35.75
C GLU A 29 -1.24 -6.15 34.72
N ARG A 30 -0.97 -4.87 34.53
CA ARG A 30 0.13 -4.27 33.78
C ARG A 30 1.49 -4.74 34.34
N PRO A 31 2.33 -5.45 33.56
CA PRO A 31 3.69 -5.75 33.97
C PRO A 31 4.48 -4.45 34.16
N LYS A 32 4.98 -4.25 35.39
CA LYS A 32 5.74 -3.06 35.81
C LYS A 32 7.07 -2.99 35.04
N ARG A 33 7.25 -1.89 34.31
CA ARG A 33 8.53 -1.46 33.72
C ARG A 33 9.59 -1.39 34.82
N ALA A 34 10.59 -2.26 34.76
CA ALA A 34 11.83 -2.06 35.49
C ALA A 34 12.66 -0.98 34.76
N PRO A 35 13.15 0.06 35.44
CA PRO A 35 13.99 1.08 34.83
C PRO A 35 15.39 0.50 34.52
N PRO A 36 15.99 0.81 33.35
CA PRO A 36 17.35 0.38 33.04
C PRO A 36 18.34 1.02 34.02
N LYS A 37 19.11 0.16 34.70
CA LYS A 37 20.20 0.57 35.60
C LYS A 37 21.25 1.34 34.80
N ARG A 38 21.38 2.61 35.14
CA ARG A 38 22.44 3.54 34.76
C ARG A 38 23.81 2.87 35.03
N ALA A 39 24.54 2.48 33.99
CA ALA A 39 25.93 2.08 34.11
C ALA A 39 26.73 3.32 34.53
N ARG A 40 27.22 3.28 35.77
CA ARG A 40 27.99 4.32 36.42
C ARG A 40 29.42 4.26 35.85
N PHE A 41 29.88 5.38 35.29
CA PHE A 41 31.31 5.64 35.10
C PHE A 41 32.04 5.41 36.42
N VAL A 42 33.10 4.60 36.39
CA VAL A 42 34.20 4.64 37.36
C VAL A 42 35.50 4.58 36.57
N ALA A 43 36.09 5.76 36.39
CA ALA A 43 37.52 5.92 36.25
C ALA A 43 38.12 6.15 37.65
N LEU A 44 39.44 5.96 37.76
CA LEU A 44 40.34 6.09 38.92
C LEU A 44 40.49 4.83 39.80
N THR A 45 41.68 4.43 40.26
CA THR A 45 43.11 4.62 39.92
C THR A 45 43.89 3.82 40.99
N ASN A 46 44.98 3.17 40.57
CA ASN A 46 46.24 2.92 41.30
C ASN A 46 46.26 2.38 42.75
N ALA A 47 46.87 1.19 42.88
CA ALA A 47 47.83 0.84 43.94
C ALA A 47 48.95 0.01 43.25
N ALA A 48 50.07 0.61 42.88
CA ALA A 48 51.32 0.71 43.65
C ALA A 48 52.12 -0.62 43.73
N GLY A 49 53.25 -0.69 42.99
CA GLY A 49 54.29 -1.68 43.27
C GLY A 49 55.28 -2.02 42.14
N GLN A 50 56.32 -1.20 41.99
CA GLN A 50 57.69 -1.54 41.52
C GLN A 50 58.04 -1.53 40.00
N ASN A 51 58.88 -0.55 39.68
CA ASN A 51 59.75 -0.30 38.51
C ASN A 51 60.95 -1.28 38.42
N PRO A 52 61.92 -1.15 37.47
CA PRO A 52 61.95 -0.51 36.13
C PRO A 52 62.65 -1.39 35.05
N SER A 53 62.57 -1.02 33.76
CA SER A 53 63.75 -0.74 32.89
C SER A 53 63.46 -0.79 31.37
N THR A 54 63.92 0.28 30.68
CA THR A 54 64.37 0.38 29.25
C THR A 54 63.31 0.10 28.17
N HIS A 55 62.92 1.00 27.25
CA HIS A 55 63.76 1.63 26.21
C HIS A 55 62.88 2.58 25.35
N SER A 56 63.39 3.79 25.09
CA SER A 56 63.22 4.65 23.89
C SER A 56 61.87 4.77 23.13
N GLU A 57 61.35 6.00 23.15
CA GLU A 57 60.99 6.82 21.99
C GLU A 57 60.14 6.21 20.86
N LYS A 58 58.89 6.67 20.74
CA LYS A 58 58.49 7.49 19.58
C LYS A 58 57.22 8.29 19.83
N LYS A 59 57.51 9.58 20.06
CA LYS A 59 56.71 10.79 19.92
C LYS A 59 55.56 10.66 18.91
N ASP A 60 54.38 10.96 19.42
CA ASP A 60 53.19 11.45 18.73
C ASP A 60 53.51 12.34 17.52
N SER A 61 52.96 11.96 16.38
CA SER A 61 52.53 12.90 15.33
C SER A 61 51.78 12.16 14.23
N ARG A 62 50.56 11.67 14.51
CA ARG A 62 49.57 11.27 13.48
C ARG A 62 48.19 10.96 14.08
N SER A 63 47.60 11.91 14.81
CA SER A 63 46.20 11.79 15.28
C SER A 63 45.46 13.13 15.20
N SER A 64 45.69 13.88 14.12
CA SER A 64 44.97 15.13 13.84
C SER A 64 44.46 15.20 12.40
N GLN A 65 44.07 14.06 11.84
CA GLN A 65 42.81 14.03 11.10
C GLN A 65 41.79 13.67 12.16
N GLU A 66 41.33 14.66 12.92
CA GLU A 66 39.97 15.13 12.70
C GLU A 66 39.06 13.91 12.76
N ASP A 67 38.90 13.40 13.99
CA ASP A 67 37.82 12.52 14.41
C ASP A 67 36.55 13.37 14.29
N VAL A 68 36.23 13.70 13.04
CA VAL A 68 35.03 14.40 12.66
C VAL A 68 33.97 13.39 13.00
N ASP A 69 33.26 13.62 14.09
CA ASP A 69 32.13 12.81 14.50
C ASP A 69 31.13 12.82 13.35
N VAL A 70 31.24 11.82 12.48
CA VAL A 70 30.39 11.66 11.30
C VAL A 70 28.95 11.57 11.76
N GLY A 71 28.71 11.02 12.96
CA GLY A 71 27.40 11.03 13.62
C GLY A 71 26.87 12.43 13.93
N VAL A 72 27.71 13.35 14.41
CA VAL A 72 27.33 14.75 14.68
C VAL A 72 27.12 15.51 13.37
N LEU A 73 27.96 15.29 12.36
CA LEU A 73 27.77 15.89 11.04
C LEU A 73 26.49 15.39 10.35
N LEU A 74 26.22 14.08 10.38
CA LEU A 74 24.99 13.47 9.87
C LEU A 74 23.76 13.95 10.63
N ALA A 75 23.87 14.20 11.94
CA ALA A 75 22.80 14.78 12.75
C ALA A 75 22.57 16.27 12.47
N SER A 76 23.62 17.01 12.07
CA SER A 76 23.54 18.43 11.70
C SER A 76 23.09 18.67 10.27
N LEU A 77 23.15 17.64 9.42
CA LEU A 77 22.74 17.71 8.02
C LEU A 77 21.21 17.81 7.91
N PRO A 78 20.68 18.67 7.01
CA PRO A 78 19.26 18.68 6.70
C PRO A 78 18.80 17.28 6.29
N THR A 79 17.64 16.86 6.79
CA THR A 79 17.04 15.54 6.47
C THR A 79 16.87 15.32 4.97
N GLN A 80 16.73 16.41 4.21
CA GLN A 80 16.66 16.41 2.74
C GLN A 80 17.98 15.99 2.06
N SER A 81 19.12 16.14 2.72
CA SER A 81 20.46 15.83 2.20
C SER A 81 20.93 14.41 2.54
N LEU A 82 20.32 13.76 3.55
CA LEU A 82 20.67 12.40 3.97
C LEU A 82 20.28 11.34 2.93
N LEU A 83 19.10 11.45 2.32
CA LEU A 83 18.62 10.49 1.31
C LEU A 83 19.52 10.44 0.06
N PRO A 84 19.90 11.59 -0.55
CA PRO A 84 20.84 11.63 -1.67
C PRO A 84 22.22 11.05 -1.34
N LEU A 85 22.73 11.30 -0.12
CA LEU A 85 23.99 10.75 0.36
C LEU A 85 23.91 9.22 0.52
N LEU A 86 22.86 8.73 1.19
CA LEU A 86 22.63 7.29 1.37
C LEU A 86 22.40 6.59 0.01
N THR A 87 21.69 7.24 -0.91
CA THR A 87 21.49 6.73 -2.29
C THR A 87 22.82 6.65 -3.05
N SER A 88 23.69 7.66 -2.89
CA SER A 88 25.02 7.65 -3.51
C SER A 88 25.93 6.58 -2.87
N LEU A 89 25.82 6.38 -1.57
CA LEU A 89 26.54 5.34 -0.83
C LEU A 89 26.09 3.93 -1.26
N VAL A 90 24.79 3.70 -1.41
CA VAL A 90 24.21 2.45 -1.91
C VAL A 90 24.60 2.19 -3.38
N LYS A 91 24.74 3.24 -4.21
CA LYS A 91 25.26 3.12 -5.58
C LYS A 91 26.75 2.75 -5.61
N ALA A 92 27.55 3.30 -4.69
CA ALA A 92 28.97 3.02 -4.60
C ALA A 92 29.27 1.64 -3.99
N GLN A 93 28.44 1.17 -3.05
CA GLN A 93 28.59 -0.09 -2.37
C GLN A 93 27.24 -0.84 -2.31
N PRO A 94 26.93 -1.67 -3.32
CA PRO A 94 25.64 -2.37 -3.40
C PRO A 94 25.45 -3.41 -2.29
N GLU A 95 26.54 -3.87 -1.65
CA GLU A 95 26.48 -4.82 -0.53
C GLU A 95 25.82 -4.21 0.72
N LEU A 96 25.92 -2.90 0.93
CA LEU A 96 25.25 -2.21 2.04
C LEU A 96 23.73 -2.18 1.90
N LYS A 97 23.20 -2.43 0.69
CA LYS A 97 21.77 -2.41 0.43
C LYS A 97 21.02 -3.46 1.25
N SER A 98 21.57 -4.68 1.36
CA SER A 98 20.94 -5.75 2.15
C SER A 98 21.01 -5.46 3.65
N THR A 99 22.11 -4.90 4.14
CA THR A 99 22.28 -4.48 5.54
C THR A 99 21.38 -3.29 5.91
N ILE A 100 21.20 -2.32 5.01
CA ILE A 100 20.29 -1.19 5.26
C ILE A 100 18.83 -1.67 5.20
N LEU A 101 18.48 -2.56 4.27
CA LEU A 101 17.14 -3.13 4.20
C LEU A 101 16.79 -3.97 5.44
N SER A 102 17.75 -4.63 6.08
CA SER A 102 17.51 -5.35 7.35
C SER A 102 17.25 -4.42 8.54
N LEU A 103 17.68 -3.16 8.45
CA LEU A 103 17.51 -2.14 9.49
C LEU A 103 16.23 -1.30 9.30
N ILE A 104 15.65 -1.30 8.11
CA ILE A 104 14.41 -0.58 7.82
C ILE A 104 13.23 -1.48 8.20
N PRO A 105 12.33 -1.04 9.10
CA PRO A 105 11.15 -1.82 9.42
C PRO A 105 10.25 -1.96 8.20
N LYS A 106 9.70 -3.17 7.98
CA LYS A 106 8.68 -3.41 6.95
C LYS A 106 7.57 -2.36 7.08
N PRO A 107 7.22 -1.62 6.01
CA PRO A 107 6.11 -0.69 6.07
C PRO A 107 4.83 -1.47 6.38
N THR A 108 4.02 -0.95 7.31
CA THR A 108 2.71 -1.55 7.58
C THR A 108 1.79 -1.37 6.37
N LEU A 109 0.79 -2.24 6.23
CA LEU A 109 -0.22 -2.09 5.18
C LEU A 109 -0.88 -0.71 5.28
N GLU A 110 -1.26 -0.28 6.47
CA GLU A 110 -1.88 1.03 6.70
C GLU A 110 -0.99 2.20 6.22
N THR A 111 0.30 2.17 6.54
CA THR A 111 1.25 3.21 6.08
C THR A 111 1.35 3.22 4.56
N ALA A 112 1.40 2.05 3.92
CA ALA A 112 1.45 1.95 2.47
C ALA A 112 0.16 2.47 1.82
N LEU A 113 -1.00 2.06 2.32
CA LEU A 113 -2.30 2.53 1.83
C LEU A 113 -2.46 4.05 1.99
N GLN A 114 -2.00 4.61 3.12
CA GLN A 114 -2.03 6.06 3.36
C GLN A 114 -1.12 6.82 2.38
N ALA A 115 0.08 6.31 2.11
CA ALA A 115 1.00 6.93 1.14
C ALA A 115 0.45 6.88 -0.29
N LEU A 116 -0.17 5.75 -0.67
CA LEU A 116 -0.85 5.59 -1.96
C LEU A 116 -2.02 6.55 -2.12
N ASP A 117 -2.85 6.68 -1.09
CA ASP A 117 -3.99 7.58 -1.13
C ASP A 117 -3.55 9.06 -1.18
N GLN A 118 -2.52 9.44 -0.44
CA GLN A 118 -1.94 10.79 -0.54
C GLN A 118 -1.40 11.10 -1.94
N SER A 119 -0.67 10.17 -2.57
CA SER A 119 -0.14 10.37 -3.92
C SER A 119 -1.26 10.37 -4.98
N ALA A 120 -2.28 9.53 -4.83
CA ALA A 120 -3.47 9.51 -5.69
C ALA A 120 -4.30 10.81 -5.58
N ARG A 121 -4.43 11.37 -4.38
CA ARG A 121 -5.10 12.66 -4.15
C ARG A 121 -4.34 13.80 -4.81
N LYS A 122 -3.01 13.88 -4.63
CA LYS A 122 -2.17 14.88 -5.31
C LYS A 122 -2.32 14.80 -6.83
N LEU A 123 -2.34 13.58 -7.38
CA LEU A 123 -2.58 13.36 -8.81
C LEU A 123 -3.96 13.86 -9.26
N ARG A 124 -5.00 13.62 -8.47
CA ARG A 124 -6.35 14.12 -8.75
C ARG A 124 -6.43 15.65 -8.65
N GLU A 125 -5.85 16.25 -7.62
CA GLU A 125 -5.82 17.70 -7.39
C GLU A 125 -5.02 18.46 -8.47
N ALA A 126 -4.05 17.81 -9.10
CA ALA A 126 -3.32 18.38 -10.24
C ALA A 126 -4.16 18.50 -11.52
N TYR A 127 -5.30 17.80 -11.59
CA TYR A 127 -6.20 17.85 -12.73
C TYR A 127 -6.88 19.23 -12.84
N PRO A 128 -6.84 19.93 -13.99
CA PRO A 128 -7.30 21.32 -14.09
C PRO A 128 -8.76 21.62 -13.73
N TYR A 129 -9.60 20.59 -13.59
CA TYR A 129 -11.02 20.70 -13.26
C TYR A 129 -11.38 20.05 -11.91
N SER A 130 -10.40 19.58 -11.13
CA SER A 130 -10.66 18.99 -9.80
C SER A 130 -10.89 20.05 -8.72
N ASN A 131 -10.41 21.28 -8.94
CA ASN A 131 -10.90 22.46 -8.26
C ASN A 131 -12.10 23.00 -9.04
N GLY A 132 -13.31 22.83 -8.50
CA GLY A 132 -14.49 23.50 -9.03
C GLY A 132 -14.24 25.00 -9.19
N PRO A 133 -14.93 25.69 -10.11
CA PRO A 133 -14.65 27.08 -10.41
C PRO A 133 -14.90 27.92 -9.16
N SER A 134 -13.84 28.34 -8.48
CA SER A 134 -13.87 29.57 -7.69
C SER A 134 -14.04 30.70 -8.69
N SER A 135 -15.31 31.01 -8.97
CA SER A 135 -15.84 32.26 -9.50
C SER A 135 -14.80 33.23 -10.06
N SER A 136 -14.24 32.94 -11.23
CA SER A 136 -13.77 34.01 -12.10
C SER A 136 -15.01 34.64 -12.70
N SER A 137 -15.57 35.60 -11.98
CA SER A 137 -16.56 36.55 -12.45
C SER A 137 -16.16 37.07 -13.83
N SER A 138 -16.76 36.49 -14.87
CA SER A 138 -16.75 37.06 -16.21
C SER A 138 -17.55 38.35 -16.13
N LEU A 139 -16.86 39.49 -16.21
CA LEU A 139 -17.48 40.78 -16.50
C LEU A 139 -18.03 40.70 -17.93
N THR A 140 -19.31 40.30 -18.02
CA THR A 140 -20.13 40.37 -19.22
C THR A 140 -20.38 41.84 -19.55
N PHE A 141 -19.57 42.41 -20.45
CA PHE A 141 -19.90 43.63 -21.17
C PHE A 141 -20.53 43.22 -22.50
N GLY A 142 -21.84 43.45 -22.64
CA GLY A 142 -22.59 43.12 -23.83
C GLY A 142 -22.36 44.10 -24.97
N PHE A 143 -22.48 43.62 -26.21
CA PHE A 143 -23.08 44.29 -27.38
C PHE A 143 -22.95 43.35 -28.60
N GLY A 144 -24.04 43.17 -29.37
CA GLY A 144 -23.95 42.74 -30.78
C GLY A 144 -24.51 41.36 -31.11
N THR A 145 -25.79 41.33 -31.46
CA THR A 145 -26.49 40.33 -32.27
C THR A 145 -25.85 40.15 -33.65
N HIS A 146 -25.46 38.94 -34.06
CA HIS A 146 -25.51 38.49 -35.46
C HIS A 146 -25.59 36.95 -35.54
N ALA A 147 -26.66 36.47 -36.17
CA ALA A 147 -26.88 35.07 -36.49
C ALA A 147 -26.22 34.72 -37.84
N SER A 148 -25.43 33.64 -37.85
CA SER A 148 -25.02 32.88 -39.05
C SER A 148 -24.85 31.42 -38.65
N PRO A 149 -25.40 30.45 -39.40
CA PRO A 149 -25.14 29.04 -39.17
C PRO A 149 -23.98 28.57 -40.05
N SER A 150 -22.85 28.24 -39.43
CA SER A 150 -21.76 27.53 -40.09
C SER A 150 -21.20 26.44 -39.17
N GLN A 151 -21.06 25.26 -39.75
CA GLN A 151 -20.47 24.05 -39.18
C GLN A 151 -19.11 24.33 -38.53
N MET A 152 -18.97 23.95 -37.26
CA MET A 152 -17.74 23.36 -36.73
C MET A 152 -18.00 22.76 -35.34
N ASN A 153 -18.32 21.47 -35.34
CA ASN A 153 -18.19 20.61 -34.16
C ASN A 153 -16.72 20.52 -33.78
N HIS A 154 -16.27 21.30 -32.80
CA HIS A 154 -15.51 20.87 -31.60
C HIS A 154 -15.17 22.12 -30.77
N ALA A 155 -16.17 22.73 -30.14
CA ALA A 155 -15.94 23.73 -29.11
C ALA A 155 -15.36 23.03 -27.86
N GLN A 156 -14.08 22.67 -27.89
CA GLN A 156 -13.27 22.44 -26.69
C GLN A 156 -13.10 23.80 -26.00
N THR A 157 -14.10 24.19 -25.22
CA THR A 157 -14.01 25.25 -24.22
C THR A 157 -13.33 24.70 -22.96
N GLY A 158 -12.14 24.11 -23.16
CA GLY A 158 -11.33 23.48 -22.13
C GLY A 158 -9.85 23.49 -22.51
N MET A 159 -8.95 23.47 -21.51
CA MET A 159 -7.51 23.33 -21.75
C MET A 159 -7.24 22.10 -22.65
N ARG A 160 -6.37 22.25 -23.65
CA ARG A 160 -5.97 21.16 -24.56
C ARG A 160 -5.38 19.98 -23.78
N ASP A 161 -5.82 18.76 -24.07
CA ASP A 161 -5.38 17.53 -23.38
C ASP A 161 -3.86 17.38 -23.26
N SER A 162 -3.10 17.80 -24.27
CA SER A 162 -1.63 17.76 -24.25
C SER A 162 -1.03 18.62 -23.12
N TYR A 163 -1.63 19.78 -22.85
CA TYR A 163 -1.23 20.65 -21.75
C TYR A 163 -1.57 20.02 -20.40
N ILE A 164 -2.76 19.42 -20.30
CA ILE A 164 -3.20 18.69 -19.09
C ILE A 164 -2.23 17.56 -18.78
N ILE A 165 -1.90 16.71 -19.77
CA ILE A 165 -0.96 15.59 -19.62
C ILE A 165 0.42 16.09 -19.20
N SER A 166 0.91 17.20 -19.78
CA SER A 166 2.20 17.79 -19.40
C SER A 166 2.26 18.14 -17.92
N ARG A 167 1.19 18.75 -17.39
CA ARG A 167 1.06 19.10 -15.97
C ARG A 167 0.90 17.88 -15.06
N LEU A 168 0.18 16.85 -15.53
CA LEU A 168 -0.04 15.62 -14.76
C LEU A 168 1.20 14.74 -14.68
N ARG A 169 2.11 14.81 -15.67
CA ARG A 169 3.24 13.89 -15.81
C ARG A 169 4.07 13.72 -14.52
N PRO A 170 4.50 14.79 -13.81
CA PRO A 170 5.24 14.62 -12.56
C PRO A 170 4.44 13.84 -11.50
N HIS A 171 3.15 14.15 -11.36
CA HIS A 171 2.27 13.48 -10.40
C HIS A 171 1.98 12.03 -10.79
N ILE A 172 1.89 11.72 -12.08
CA ILE A 172 1.80 10.34 -12.58
C ILE A 172 3.07 9.59 -12.21
N THR A 173 4.25 10.18 -12.45
CA THR A 173 5.53 9.57 -12.09
C THR A 173 5.64 9.33 -10.58
N ASP A 174 5.23 10.28 -9.75
CA ASP A 174 5.25 10.13 -8.29
C ASP A 174 4.31 9.01 -7.83
N PHE A 175 3.08 8.98 -8.34
CA PHE A 175 2.10 7.94 -7.99
C PHE A 175 2.56 6.55 -8.46
N VAL A 176 3.04 6.43 -9.70
CA VAL A 176 3.60 5.16 -10.22
C VAL A 176 4.78 4.70 -9.37
N SER A 177 5.69 5.61 -9.03
CA SER A 177 6.85 5.29 -8.19
C SER A 177 6.43 4.85 -6.79
N CYS A 178 5.41 5.48 -6.21
CA CYS A 178 4.83 5.09 -4.93
C CYS A 178 4.19 3.69 -4.99
N CYS A 179 3.42 3.38 -6.03
CA CYS A 179 2.87 2.05 -6.23
C CYS A 179 3.98 0.99 -6.32
N MET A 180 4.99 1.23 -7.16
CA MET A 180 6.07 0.27 -7.41
C MET A 180 7.00 0.09 -6.20
N SER A 181 7.13 1.09 -5.32
CA SER A 181 7.96 0.96 -4.12
C SER A 181 7.33 0.09 -3.03
N TYR A 182 6.00 0.12 -2.89
CA TYR A 182 5.29 -0.68 -1.90
C TYR A 182 4.90 -2.08 -2.37
N LEU A 183 4.72 -2.26 -3.68
CA LEU A 183 4.25 -3.51 -4.28
C LEU A 183 5.09 -4.75 -3.91
N PRO A 184 6.44 -4.71 -3.82
CA PRO A 184 7.25 -5.85 -3.37
C PRO A 184 6.98 -6.32 -1.93
N TYR A 185 6.42 -5.47 -1.05
CA TYR A 185 6.18 -5.83 0.36
C TYR A 185 4.87 -6.58 0.58
N PHE A 186 3.93 -6.45 -0.37
CA PHE A 186 2.59 -7.01 -0.27
C PHE A 186 2.27 -7.98 -1.39
N SER A 187 3.22 -8.25 -2.30
CA SER A 187 2.99 -9.14 -3.43
C SER A 187 3.96 -10.32 -3.52
N SER A 188 3.47 -11.38 -4.16
CA SER A 188 4.15 -12.68 -4.25
C SER A 188 4.99 -12.86 -5.51
N ALA A 189 4.98 -11.91 -6.45
CA ALA A 189 5.77 -12.06 -7.67
C ALA A 189 7.26 -11.80 -7.41
N SER A 190 8.10 -12.76 -7.79
CA SER A 190 9.50 -12.46 -8.12
C SER A 190 9.52 -11.53 -9.34
N ALA A 191 10.27 -10.43 -9.29
CA ALA A 191 10.35 -9.50 -10.43
C ALA A 191 10.82 -10.23 -11.72
N PRO A 192 10.31 -9.86 -12.90
CA PRO A 192 10.66 -10.50 -14.16
C PRO A 192 12.16 -10.36 -14.44
N THR A 193 12.71 -11.44 -14.98
CA THR A 193 14.13 -11.76 -15.22
C THR A 193 14.88 -10.81 -16.17
N GLN A 194 14.36 -9.62 -16.49
CA GLN A 194 14.98 -8.72 -17.48
C GLN A 194 15.98 -7.73 -16.88
N THR A 195 16.04 -7.57 -15.55
CA THR A 195 17.13 -6.84 -14.89
C THR A 195 17.59 -7.58 -13.62
N PRO A 196 18.89 -7.92 -13.49
CA PRO A 196 19.38 -8.70 -12.34
C PRO A 196 19.25 -7.96 -11.00
N SER A 197 19.04 -6.64 -10.98
CA SER A 197 19.01 -5.82 -9.76
C SER A 197 17.64 -5.72 -9.08
N SER A 198 16.54 -5.87 -9.82
CA SER A 198 15.17 -5.74 -9.27
C SER A 198 14.68 -7.06 -8.64
N SER A 199 14.98 -8.19 -9.28
CA SER A 199 14.68 -9.53 -8.75
C SER A 199 15.43 -9.81 -7.45
N GLN A 200 16.68 -9.36 -7.34
CA GLN A 200 17.48 -9.44 -6.12
C GLN A 200 16.88 -8.62 -4.97
N LEU A 201 16.31 -7.44 -5.24
CA LEU A 201 15.68 -6.64 -4.19
C LEU A 201 14.43 -7.32 -3.63
N THR A 202 13.51 -7.76 -4.50
CA THR A 202 12.28 -8.41 -4.06
C THR A 202 12.57 -9.70 -3.31
N HIS A 203 13.50 -10.52 -3.82
CA HIS A 203 13.96 -11.73 -3.14
C HIS A 203 14.65 -11.39 -1.81
N ALA A 204 15.48 -10.34 -1.73
CA ALA A 204 16.09 -9.91 -0.48
C ALA A 204 15.06 -9.42 0.55
N ILE A 205 14.05 -8.65 0.14
CA ILE A 205 12.96 -8.21 1.03
C ILE A 205 12.20 -9.43 1.56
N GLN A 206 11.87 -10.39 0.69
CA GLN A 206 11.17 -11.63 1.06
C GLN A 206 12.02 -12.60 1.91
N THR A 207 13.34 -12.61 1.77
CA THR A 207 14.21 -13.46 2.61
C THR A 207 14.53 -12.83 3.96
N MET A 208 14.68 -11.50 4.00
CA MET A 208 14.94 -10.75 5.23
C MET A 208 13.70 -10.70 6.12
N HIS A 209 12.53 -10.49 5.52
CA HIS A 209 11.24 -10.52 6.20
C HIS A 209 10.66 -11.89 5.93
N LYS A 210 10.78 -12.79 6.90
CA LYS A 210 10.38 -14.21 6.89
C LYS A 210 8.85 -14.35 6.67
N ASP A 211 8.38 -13.90 5.52
CA ASP A 211 7.00 -13.57 5.22
C ASP A 211 6.31 -14.84 4.71
N LYS A 212 5.46 -15.39 5.57
CA LYS A 212 4.36 -16.23 5.09
C LYS A 212 3.57 -15.36 4.12
N PHE A 213 3.27 -15.87 2.93
CA PHE A 213 2.34 -15.20 2.03
C PHE A 213 1.05 -14.84 2.78
N HIS A 214 0.67 -13.55 2.78
CA HIS A 214 -0.50 -13.02 3.50
C HIS A 214 -1.60 -12.65 2.49
N PRO A 215 -2.40 -13.62 2.01
CA PRO A 215 -3.34 -13.40 0.90
C PRO A 215 -4.34 -12.28 1.14
N SER A 216 -4.85 -12.11 2.37
CA SER A 216 -5.78 -11.03 2.70
C SER A 216 -5.13 -9.64 2.54
N GLU A 217 -3.91 -9.46 3.05
CA GLU A 217 -3.20 -8.18 2.96
C GLU A 217 -2.82 -7.87 1.52
N SER A 218 -2.30 -8.86 0.80
CA SER A 218 -2.01 -8.76 -0.64
C SER A 218 -3.25 -8.36 -1.42
N PHE A 219 -4.40 -8.98 -1.15
CA PHE A 219 -5.65 -8.65 -1.82
C PHE A 219 -6.07 -7.20 -1.55
N VAL A 220 -6.09 -6.78 -0.28
CA VAL A 220 -6.49 -5.41 0.10
C VAL A 220 -5.57 -4.39 -0.55
N PHE A 221 -4.27 -4.64 -0.58
CA PHE A 221 -3.31 -3.77 -1.26
C PHE A 221 -3.61 -3.66 -2.76
N LEU A 222 -3.68 -4.79 -3.47
CA LEU A 222 -3.92 -4.83 -4.92
C LEU A 222 -5.28 -4.22 -5.28
N GLN A 223 -6.32 -4.52 -4.51
CA GLN A 223 -7.65 -3.94 -4.68
C GLN A 223 -7.61 -2.42 -4.50
N THR A 224 -6.91 -1.93 -3.48
CA THR A 224 -6.80 -0.49 -3.22
C THR A 224 -6.06 0.22 -4.35
N VAL A 225 -4.92 -0.30 -4.78
CA VAL A 225 -4.17 0.26 -5.93
C VAL A 225 -5.06 0.32 -7.18
N THR A 226 -5.76 -0.79 -7.47
CA THR A 226 -6.65 -0.85 -8.65
C THR A 226 -7.80 0.17 -8.54
N ASN A 227 -8.43 0.29 -7.37
CA ASN A 227 -9.49 1.28 -7.12
C ASN A 227 -8.98 2.72 -7.21
N LEU A 228 -7.79 3.00 -6.69
CA LEU A 228 -7.18 4.33 -6.79
C LEU A 228 -6.94 4.71 -8.25
N ILE A 229 -6.48 3.79 -9.09
CA ILE A 229 -6.36 4.01 -10.53
C ILE A 229 -7.75 4.26 -11.14
N LEU A 230 -8.73 3.40 -10.88
CA LEU A 230 -10.09 3.53 -11.41
C LEU A 230 -10.80 4.82 -11.00
N SER A 231 -10.41 5.40 -9.87
CA SER A 231 -10.94 6.65 -9.34
C SER A 231 -10.27 7.91 -9.92
N GLN A 232 -9.31 7.76 -10.84
CA GLN A 232 -8.71 8.89 -11.55
C GLN A 232 -9.54 9.32 -12.77
N PRO A 233 -9.43 10.59 -13.21
CA PRO A 233 -10.06 11.05 -14.44
C PRO A 233 -9.63 10.22 -15.67
N PRO A 234 -10.49 10.03 -16.69
CA PRO A 234 -10.19 9.17 -17.84
C PRO A 234 -8.86 9.48 -18.53
N LEU A 235 -8.55 10.76 -18.75
CA LEU A 235 -7.29 11.17 -19.37
C LEU A 235 -6.05 10.78 -18.54
N THR A 236 -6.16 10.86 -17.21
CA THR A 236 -5.12 10.42 -16.28
C THR A 236 -4.96 8.90 -16.34
N VAL A 237 -6.07 8.16 -16.37
CA VAL A 237 -6.07 6.69 -16.49
C VAL A 237 -5.36 6.27 -17.78
N SER A 238 -5.75 6.81 -18.94
CA SER A 238 -5.12 6.44 -20.22
C SER A 238 -3.63 6.79 -20.31
N SER A 239 -3.19 7.84 -19.60
CA SER A 239 -1.77 8.22 -19.56
C SER A 239 -0.94 7.35 -18.61
N MET A 240 -1.55 6.90 -17.51
CA MET A 240 -0.89 6.13 -16.45
C MET A 240 -0.99 4.62 -16.66
N GLY A 241 -2.06 4.15 -17.28
CA GLY A 241 -2.40 2.76 -17.51
C GLY A 241 -1.24 1.94 -18.09
N PRO A 242 -0.61 2.38 -19.20
CA PRO A 242 0.53 1.66 -19.79
C PRO A 242 1.72 1.45 -18.86
N LEU A 243 1.89 2.29 -17.84
CA LEU A 243 3.04 2.23 -16.90
C LEU A 243 2.78 1.27 -15.73
N LEU A 244 1.52 1.05 -15.36
CA LEU A 244 1.14 0.36 -14.12
C LEU A 244 0.38 -0.94 -14.39
N VAL A 245 -0.53 -0.96 -15.36
CA VAL A 245 -1.45 -2.08 -15.60
C VAL A 245 -0.73 -3.39 -15.91
N PRO A 246 0.29 -3.45 -16.79
CA PRO A 246 0.96 -4.72 -17.09
C PRO A 246 1.52 -5.41 -15.85
N ARG A 247 2.20 -4.64 -14.99
CA ARG A 247 2.76 -5.15 -13.73
C ARG A 247 1.66 -5.50 -12.74
N LEU A 248 0.63 -4.67 -12.61
CA LEU A 248 -0.48 -4.93 -11.69
C LEU A 248 -1.23 -6.22 -12.05
N MET A 249 -1.41 -6.51 -13.34
CA MET A 249 -2.07 -7.75 -13.79
C MET A 249 -1.22 -8.98 -13.50
N GLU A 250 0.11 -8.88 -13.63
CA GLU A 250 1.03 -9.94 -13.22
C GLU A 250 0.87 -10.25 -11.72
N GLU A 251 0.78 -9.22 -10.87
CA GLU A 251 0.58 -9.40 -9.44
C GLU A 251 -0.76 -10.03 -9.08
N TRP A 252 -1.85 -9.58 -9.72
CA TRP A 252 -3.16 -10.20 -9.56
C TRP A 252 -3.16 -11.67 -9.98
N GLN A 253 -2.55 -11.99 -11.12
CA GLN A 253 -2.45 -13.36 -11.60
C GLN A 253 -1.64 -14.25 -10.64
N ASN A 254 -0.54 -13.72 -10.12
CA ASN A 254 0.30 -14.42 -9.14
C ASN A 254 -0.43 -14.63 -7.80
N TRP A 255 -1.20 -13.65 -7.35
CA TRP A 255 -2.04 -13.78 -6.16
C TRP A 255 -3.07 -14.91 -6.33
N VAL A 256 -3.79 -14.96 -7.45
CA VAL A 256 -4.74 -16.05 -7.76
C VAL A 256 -4.02 -17.40 -7.79
N ASN A 257 -2.87 -17.48 -8.49
CA ASN A 257 -2.09 -18.71 -8.59
C ASN A 257 -1.59 -19.19 -7.22
N LYS A 258 -1.24 -18.27 -6.32
CA LYS A 258 -0.77 -18.63 -4.99
C LYS A 258 -1.91 -19.16 -4.11
N ILE A 259 -3.11 -18.59 -4.23
CA ILE A 259 -4.28 -19.12 -3.52
C ILE A 259 -4.66 -20.50 -4.05
N ASP A 260 -4.67 -20.69 -5.37
CA ASP A 260 -4.84 -21.99 -6.02
C ASP A 260 -3.84 -23.02 -5.47
N GLU A 261 -2.56 -22.68 -5.40
CA GLU A 261 -1.53 -23.54 -4.81
C GLU A 261 -1.82 -23.87 -3.33
N VAL A 262 -2.11 -22.87 -2.52
CA VAL A 262 -2.36 -23.05 -1.07
C VAL A 262 -3.56 -23.96 -0.83
N VAL A 263 -4.68 -23.72 -1.51
CA VAL A 263 -5.92 -24.46 -1.29
C VAL A 263 -5.86 -25.84 -1.92
N ASN A 264 -5.47 -25.93 -3.20
CA ASN A 264 -5.58 -27.17 -3.97
C ASN A 264 -4.37 -28.10 -3.81
N ARG A 265 -3.19 -27.59 -3.44
CA ARG A 265 -1.96 -28.41 -3.30
C ARG A 265 -1.47 -28.55 -1.86
N GLN A 266 -1.69 -27.53 -1.03
CA GLN A 266 -1.20 -27.51 0.35
C GLN A 266 -2.31 -27.76 1.39
N ALA A 267 -3.56 -27.98 0.93
CA ALA A 267 -4.74 -28.14 1.78
C ALA A 267 -4.94 -26.98 2.78
N GLY A 268 -4.50 -25.77 2.41
CA GLY A 268 -4.72 -24.56 3.18
C GLY A 268 -6.19 -24.16 3.15
N MET A 269 -6.67 -23.60 4.26
CA MET A 269 -8.06 -23.18 4.41
C MET A 269 -8.14 -21.67 4.61
N PHE A 270 -9.11 -21.05 3.94
CA PHE A 270 -9.45 -19.65 4.13
C PHE A 270 -10.88 -19.55 4.67
N GLY A 271 -11.13 -18.56 5.54
CA GLY A 271 -12.47 -18.30 6.05
C GLY A 271 -13.41 -17.90 4.92
N ILE A 272 -14.62 -18.46 4.90
CA ILE A 272 -15.58 -18.27 3.80
C ILE A 272 -15.92 -16.79 3.56
N GLU A 273 -16.00 -15.99 4.62
CA GLU A 273 -16.26 -14.55 4.53
C GLU A 273 -15.15 -13.81 3.77
N ALA A 274 -13.89 -14.16 4.02
CA ALA A 274 -12.75 -13.57 3.33
C ALA A 274 -12.79 -13.92 1.83
N VAL A 275 -13.04 -15.20 1.50
CA VAL A 275 -13.11 -15.65 0.10
C VAL A 275 -14.27 -15.00 -0.64
N ARG A 276 -15.44 -14.85 -0.01
CA ARG A 276 -16.58 -14.11 -0.57
C ARG A 276 -16.27 -12.62 -0.75
N SER A 277 -15.58 -12.00 0.19
CA SER A 277 -15.13 -10.62 0.06
C SER A 277 -14.17 -10.44 -1.12
N TRP A 278 -13.27 -11.40 -1.34
CA TRP A 278 -12.35 -11.36 -2.48
C TRP A 278 -13.07 -11.53 -3.81
N GLU A 279 -13.97 -12.51 -3.89
CA GLU A 279 -14.82 -12.75 -5.05
C GLU A 279 -15.59 -11.48 -5.44
N LYS A 280 -16.30 -10.88 -4.47
CA LYS A 280 -17.05 -9.64 -4.70
C LYS A 280 -16.13 -8.52 -5.19
N GLY A 281 -14.96 -8.34 -4.57
CA GLY A 281 -14.00 -7.34 -5.00
C GLY A 281 -13.50 -7.57 -6.43
N LEU A 282 -13.26 -8.81 -6.85
CA LEU A 282 -12.89 -9.13 -8.22
C LEU A 282 -14.03 -8.86 -9.21
N ASP A 283 -15.27 -9.18 -8.83
CA ASP A 283 -16.45 -8.89 -9.65
C ASP A 283 -16.64 -7.37 -9.83
N ASP A 284 -16.49 -6.59 -8.76
CA ASP A 284 -16.59 -5.13 -8.79
C ASP A 284 -15.53 -4.51 -9.72
N LEU A 285 -14.27 -4.96 -9.60
CA LEU A 285 -13.16 -4.50 -10.44
C LEU A 285 -13.36 -4.88 -11.92
N ALA A 286 -13.85 -6.09 -12.19
CA ALA A 286 -14.11 -6.56 -13.54
C ALA A 286 -15.38 -5.92 -14.17
N GLY A 287 -16.27 -5.36 -13.35
CA GLY A 287 -17.44 -4.57 -13.76
C GLY A 287 -17.16 -3.06 -13.94
N ALA A 288 -15.93 -2.60 -13.70
CA ALA A 288 -15.62 -1.17 -13.73
C ALA A 288 -15.73 -0.55 -15.13
N LYS A 289 -16.02 0.76 -15.18
CA LYS A 289 -16.26 1.52 -16.43
C LYS A 289 -15.01 1.69 -17.30
N ALA A 290 -13.82 1.70 -16.71
CA ALA A 290 -12.57 1.90 -17.43
C ALA A 290 -12.14 0.60 -18.12
N ALA A 291 -12.44 0.47 -19.42
CA ALA A 291 -12.19 -0.74 -20.20
C ALA A 291 -10.73 -1.21 -20.18
N GLU A 292 -9.78 -0.27 -20.11
CA GLU A 292 -8.34 -0.54 -20.01
C GLU A 292 -7.96 -1.40 -18.79
N ILE A 293 -8.74 -1.31 -17.70
CA ILE A 293 -8.50 -2.01 -16.44
C ILE A 293 -9.53 -3.12 -16.24
N SER A 294 -10.80 -2.87 -16.56
CA SER A 294 -11.86 -3.86 -16.34
C SER A 294 -11.72 -5.07 -17.26
N THR A 295 -11.24 -4.90 -18.50
CA THR A 295 -11.03 -6.01 -19.43
C THR A 295 -10.00 -7.03 -18.90
N PRO A 296 -8.77 -6.64 -18.53
CA PRO A 296 -7.85 -7.61 -17.95
C PRO A 296 -8.30 -8.10 -16.56
N MET A 297 -8.99 -7.28 -15.75
CA MET A 297 -9.57 -7.75 -14.49
C MET A 297 -10.67 -8.81 -14.68
N LYS A 298 -11.42 -8.79 -15.79
CA LYS A 298 -12.35 -9.89 -16.14
C LYS A 298 -11.60 -11.20 -16.27
N GLN A 299 -10.46 -11.21 -16.96
CA GLN A 299 -9.64 -12.42 -17.11
C GLN A 299 -9.12 -12.93 -15.76
N ILE A 300 -8.70 -12.04 -14.86
CA ILE A 300 -8.31 -12.40 -13.48
C ILE A 300 -9.49 -13.02 -12.73
N ARG A 301 -10.66 -12.39 -12.77
CA ARG A 301 -11.89 -12.87 -12.13
C ARG A 301 -12.34 -14.22 -12.69
N ASP A 302 -12.27 -14.42 -14.00
CA ASP A 302 -12.64 -15.68 -14.63
C ASP A 302 -11.63 -16.79 -14.25
N THR A 303 -10.34 -16.46 -14.19
CA THR A 303 -9.29 -17.38 -13.73
C THR A 303 -9.46 -17.76 -12.25
N TRP A 304 -9.85 -16.79 -11.42
CA TRP A 304 -10.22 -17.03 -10.02
C TRP A 304 -11.38 -18.02 -9.92
N VAL A 305 -12.48 -17.77 -10.65
CA VAL A 305 -13.66 -18.66 -10.65
C VAL A 305 -13.28 -20.06 -11.11
N ALA A 306 -12.45 -20.19 -12.15
CA ALA A 306 -12.01 -21.48 -12.69
C ALA A 306 -11.20 -22.31 -11.68
N LYS A 307 -10.27 -21.67 -10.96
CA LYS A 307 -9.33 -22.36 -10.07
C LYS A 307 -9.84 -22.59 -8.65
N VAL A 308 -10.56 -21.58 -8.13
CA VAL A 308 -10.89 -21.50 -6.70
C VAL A 308 -12.33 -21.05 -6.44
N GLY A 309 -13.15 -20.83 -7.48
CA GLY A 309 -14.55 -20.44 -7.34
C GLY A 309 -15.40 -21.47 -6.56
N TRP A 310 -15.00 -22.74 -6.57
CA TRP A 310 -15.67 -23.80 -5.83
C TRP A 310 -15.70 -23.53 -4.31
N LEU A 311 -14.75 -22.77 -3.77
CA LEU A 311 -14.70 -22.39 -2.35
C LEU A 311 -15.93 -21.58 -1.90
N VAL A 312 -16.57 -20.88 -2.84
CA VAL A 312 -17.76 -20.04 -2.59
C VAL A 312 -19.01 -20.60 -3.25
N GLY A 313 -18.92 -21.82 -3.81
CA GLY A 313 -20.00 -22.48 -4.54
C GLY A 313 -20.22 -21.93 -5.96
N ARG A 314 -19.22 -21.25 -6.53
CA ARG A 314 -19.28 -20.72 -7.90
C ARG A 314 -18.46 -21.61 -8.83
N SER A 315 -19.12 -22.18 -9.83
CA SER A 315 -18.44 -22.88 -10.92
C SER A 315 -18.67 -22.10 -12.20
N LEU A 316 -17.66 -22.04 -13.08
CA LEU A 316 -17.89 -21.71 -14.47
C LEU A 316 -18.82 -22.79 -15.01
N ARG A 317 -20.10 -22.44 -15.18
CA ARG A 317 -21.00 -23.29 -15.95
C ARG A 317 -20.40 -23.36 -17.35
N SER A 318 -19.69 -24.46 -17.62
CA SER A 318 -19.34 -24.83 -18.98
C SER A 318 -20.65 -24.85 -19.75
N SER A 319 -20.83 -23.93 -20.69
CA SER A 319 -21.87 -24.06 -21.70
C SER A 319 -21.52 -25.27 -22.57
N MET A 320 -21.84 -26.47 -22.07
CA MET A 320 -22.01 -27.69 -22.85
C MET A 320 -23.50 -28.05 -22.88
N ASP A 321 -24.35 -27.06 -23.16
CA ASP A 321 -25.65 -27.29 -23.77
C ASP A 321 -25.50 -26.94 -25.26
N GLY A 322 -25.15 -27.96 -26.03
CA GLY A 322 -24.93 -27.86 -27.47
C GLY A 322 -24.50 -29.23 -28.00
N LEU A 323 -25.52 -30.05 -28.27
CA LEU A 323 -25.52 -31.33 -29.00
C LEU A 323 -24.39 -31.54 -30.01
#